data_AF-A0A965MMU3-F1
#
_entry.id   AF-A0A965MMU3-F1
#
_cell.length_a   1.000
_cell.length_b   1.000
_cell.length_c   1.000
_cell.angle_alpha   90.00
_cell.angle_beta   90.00
_cell.angle_gamma   90.00
#
_symmetry.space_group_name_H-M   'P 1'
#
loop_
_entity.id
_entity.type
_entity.pdbx_description
1 polymer ?
#
loop_
_entity_poly.entity_id
_entity_poly.type
_entity_poly.pdbx_seq_one_letter_code
_entity_poly.pdbx_strand_id
1 'polypeptide(L)'
;LGFSASIDERGFISAEVPMFCETLNEALTISGGNPFGLPEVSRSINQVESIGYEVKIRYEGNKGPEGSNEAEASTYEFESGFKEIPLVNHPNWWRISQKYGGSWDAQTGQIVWAQTIPRGNISKKGLSTAAQNEEIANPLAGVQTYQALVQTFRRSYVQRRFPQRQLEAVGTTREKLPKGFPTPKGRNWLIRPPKIAKRGNVWEIIEEWELSLPGRKHLPEIAAAVGYGEGKLRRRSATARV
;
A
#
# COMPACT_ATOMS: atom_id res chain seq x y z
N LEU A 1 3.02 13.09 -41.68
CA LEU A 1 3.54 12.90 -40.31
C LEU A 1 2.89 13.97 -39.44
N GLY A 2 2.20 13.60 -38.37
CA GLY A 2 1.44 14.53 -37.52
C GLY A 2 1.97 14.59 -36.10
N PHE A 3 2.20 15.79 -35.58
CA PHE A 3 2.54 16.01 -34.18
C PHE A 3 1.46 15.45 -33.26
N SER A 4 1.85 14.73 -32.21
CA SER A 4 0.92 14.30 -31.16
C SER A 4 1.44 14.72 -29.78
N ALA A 5 0.53 15.13 -28.91
CA ALA A 5 0.86 15.46 -27.52
C ALA A 5 -0.33 15.19 -26.61
N SER A 6 -0.04 14.81 -25.36
CA SER A 6 -1.00 14.64 -24.29
C SER A 6 -0.52 15.33 -23.02
N ILE A 7 -1.47 15.78 -22.21
CA ILE A 7 -1.25 16.26 -20.85
C ILE A 7 -2.21 15.52 -19.92
N ASP A 8 -1.71 14.95 -18.83
CA ASP A 8 -2.55 14.29 -17.83
C ASP A 8 -3.00 15.25 -16.72
N GLU A 9 -3.89 14.78 -15.85
CA GLU A 9 -4.42 15.55 -14.71
C GLU A 9 -3.37 15.93 -13.66
N ARG A 10 -2.18 15.32 -13.70
CA ARG A 10 -1.01 15.62 -12.87
C ARG A 10 -0.10 16.67 -13.52
N GLY A 11 -0.42 17.11 -14.74
CA GLY A 11 0.37 18.04 -15.52
C GLY A 11 1.59 17.41 -16.21
N PHE A 12 1.64 16.07 -16.29
CA PHE A 12 2.65 15.36 -17.06
C PHE A 12 2.34 15.49 -18.55
N ILE A 13 3.33 15.95 -19.32
CA ILE A 13 3.24 16.14 -20.76
C ILE A 13 4.04 15.05 -21.46
N SER A 14 3.44 14.41 -22.46
CA SER A 14 4.11 13.50 -23.39
C SER A 14 3.86 14.00 -24.81
N ALA A 15 4.91 14.24 -25.59
CA ALA A 15 4.82 14.68 -26.97
C ALA A 15 5.65 13.78 -27.88
N GLU A 16 5.14 13.52 -29.08
CA GLU A 16 5.84 12.81 -30.15
C GLU A 16 5.86 13.67 -31.41
N VAL A 17 7.08 13.89 -31.91
CA VAL A 17 7.34 14.63 -33.14
C VAL A 17 7.81 13.62 -34.19
N PRO A 18 6.94 13.21 -35.12
CA PRO A 18 7.35 12.38 -36.24
C PRO A 18 7.98 13.25 -37.34
N MET A 19 9.10 12.79 -37.86
CA MET A 19 9.90 13.45 -38.89
C MET A 19 10.32 12.45 -39.96
N PHE A 20 10.65 12.97 -41.13
CA PHE A 20 11.19 12.19 -42.23
C PHE A 20 12.55 12.78 -42.60
N CYS A 21 13.50 11.91 -42.93
CA CYS A 21 14.84 12.31 -43.34
C CYS A 21 15.37 11.34 -44.40
N GLU A 22 16.23 11.84 -45.29
CA GLU A 22 16.70 11.06 -46.43
C GLU A 22 17.87 10.16 -46.06
N THR A 23 18.68 10.59 -45.09
CA THR A 23 19.90 9.88 -44.69
C THR A 23 19.84 9.39 -43.25
N LEU A 24 20.55 8.30 -42.97
CA LEU A 24 20.68 7.80 -41.60
C LEU A 24 21.37 8.81 -40.69
N ASN A 25 22.35 9.56 -41.22
CA ASN A 25 23.06 10.57 -40.44
C ASN A 25 22.12 11.71 -40.01
N GLU A 26 21.24 12.13 -40.90
CA GLU A 26 20.17 13.07 -40.57
C GLU A 26 19.22 12.45 -39.55
N ALA A 27 18.81 11.18 -39.71
CA ALA A 27 17.94 10.50 -38.74
C ALA A 27 18.50 10.47 -37.31
N LEU A 28 19.83 10.39 -37.17
CA LEU A 28 20.54 10.36 -35.90
C LEU A 28 20.77 11.73 -35.28
N THR A 29 20.73 12.81 -36.08
CA THR A 29 21.11 14.16 -35.63
C THR A 29 19.96 15.17 -35.69
N ILE A 30 18.91 14.87 -36.46
CA ILE A 30 17.73 15.72 -36.60
C ILE A 30 17.13 15.98 -35.21
N SER A 31 16.79 17.25 -34.97
CA SER A 31 16.14 17.68 -33.74
C SER A 31 14.71 18.08 -34.08
N GLY A 32 13.75 17.58 -33.31
CA GLY A 32 12.36 18.04 -33.37
C GLY A 32 12.16 19.39 -32.65
N GLY A 33 13.24 20.11 -32.36
CA GLY A 33 13.25 21.26 -31.48
C GLY A 33 13.09 20.87 -30.01
N ASN A 34 12.44 21.75 -29.25
CA ASN A 34 12.17 21.53 -27.85
C ASN A 34 10.68 21.83 -27.56
N PRO A 35 9.76 20.93 -27.95
CA PRO A 35 8.33 21.17 -27.77
C PRO A 35 8.05 21.36 -26.28
N PHE A 36 7.48 22.52 -25.96
CA PHE A 36 7.12 22.94 -24.59
C PHE A 36 8.29 23.05 -23.60
N GLY A 37 9.56 23.06 -24.04
CA GLY A 37 10.71 23.09 -23.15
C GLY A 37 11.04 21.74 -22.49
N LEU A 38 10.50 20.63 -23.03
CA LEU A 38 10.68 19.27 -22.53
C LEU A 38 11.95 18.59 -23.09
N PRO A 39 12.67 17.79 -22.29
CA PRO A 39 13.79 17.00 -22.80
C PRO A 39 13.32 15.88 -23.74
N GLU A 40 14.15 15.58 -24.74
CA GLU A 40 14.06 14.33 -25.53
C GLU A 40 14.32 13.14 -24.60
N VAL A 41 13.41 12.17 -24.58
CA VAL A 41 13.53 10.95 -23.76
C VAL A 41 13.76 9.69 -24.58
N SER A 42 13.33 9.68 -25.84
CA SER A 42 13.57 8.55 -26.73
C SER A 42 13.48 8.95 -28.19
N ARG A 43 14.20 8.20 -29.02
CA ARG A 43 14.18 8.31 -30.47
C ARG A 43 13.99 6.91 -31.07
N SER A 44 13.02 6.78 -31.96
CA SER A 44 12.83 5.60 -32.80
C SER A 44 13.13 5.97 -34.24
N ILE A 45 13.89 5.13 -34.93
CA ILE A 45 14.25 5.31 -36.34
C ILE A 45 13.83 4.05 -37.08
N ASN A 46 12.99 4.21 -38.09
CA ASN A 46 12.54 3.12 -38.96
C ASN A 46 12.91 3.46 -40.40
N GLN A 47 13.58 2.54 -41.09
CA GLN A 47 13.84 2.70 -42.52
C GLN A 47 12.54 2.47 -43.31
N VAL A 48 12.26 3.37 -44.25
CA VAL A 48 11.13 3.25 -45.19
C VAL A 48 11.71 2.91 -46.55
N GLU A 49 11.27 1.78 -47.11
CA GLU A 49 11.83 1.12 -48.30
C GLU A 49 12.34 2.09 -49.38
N SER A 50 13.66 2.22 -49.49
CA SER A 50 14.38 3.01 -50.50
C SER A 50 14.06 4.51 -50.58
N ILE A 51 13.26 5.06 -49.67
CA ILE A 51 12.85 6.48 -49.69
C ILE A 51 13.58 7.27 -48.60
N GLY A 52 13.92 6.64 -47.46
CA GLY A 52 14.63 7.30 -46.35
C GLY A 52 14.30 6.68 -45.01
N TYR A 53 14.20 7.52 -43.97
CA TYR A 53 13.98 7.11 -42.59
C TYR A 53 12.85 7.93 -41.94
N GLU A 54 11.91 7.24 -41.30
CA GLU A 54 10.94 7.83 -40.38
C GLU A 54 11.55 7.88 -38.98
N VAL A 55 11.57 9.07 -38.38
CA VAL A 55 12.08 9.30 -37.03
C VAL A 55 10.93 9.74 -36.14
N LYS A 56 10.76 9.08 -35.00
CA LYS A 56 9.83 9.50 -33.95
C LYS A 56 10.63 9.91 -32.73
N ILE A 57 10.60 11.20 -32.42
CA ILE A 57 11.25 11.73 -31.22
C ILE A 57 10.17 11.97 -30.15
N ARG A 58 10.37 11.38 -28.98
CA ARG A 58 9.48 11.50 -27.83
C ARG A 58 10.08 12.45 -26.81
N TYR A 59 9.25 13.33 -26.28
CA TYR A 59 9.58 14.30 -25.24
C TYR A 59 8.64 14.11 -24.06
N GLU A 60 9.16 14.19 -22.85
CA GLU A 60 8.36 13.99 -21.63
C GLU A 60 8.76 14.95 -20.53
N GLY A 61 7.79 15.33 -19.69
CA GLY A 61 8.10 16.12 -18.50
C GLY A 61 6.95 16.98 -18.01
N ASN A 62 7.28 18.06 -17.31
CA ASN A 62 6.32 19.09 -16.89
C ASN A 62 6.89 20.49 -17.20
N LYS A 63 6.02 21.42 -17.62
CA LYS A 63 6.34 22.80 -18.04
C LYS A 63 6.42 23.81 -16.87
N GLY A 64 5.90 23.50 -15.67
CA GLY A 64 5.88 24.44 -14.54
C GLY A 64 7.26 24.67 -13.89
N PRO A 65 7.58 25.86 -13.32
CA PRO A 65 8.82 26.07 -12.56
C PRO A 65 8.98 25.06 -11.42
N GLU A 66 10.24 24.80 -11.00
CA GLU A 66 10.49 23.92 -9.86
C GLU A 66 9.67 24.37 -8.64
N GLY A 67 8.84 23.47 -8.12
CA GLY A 67 8.05 23.73 -6.91
C GLY A 67 6.72 24.45 -7.13
N SER A 68 6.33 24.81 -8.35
CA SER A 68 4.96 25.26 -8.63
C SER A 68 4.04 24.06 -8.88
N ASN A 69 3.04 23.88 -8.02
CA ASN A 69 1.91 22.93 -8.16
C ASN A 69 2.24 21.42 -8.30
N GLU A 70 3.51 21.00 -8.16
CA GLU A 70 3.96 19.60 -8.25
C GLU A 70 3.25 18.65 -7.25
N ALA A 71 2.77 19.19 -6.12
CA ALA A 71 2.03 18.44 -5.11
C ALA A 71 0.50 18.68 -5.15
N GLU A 72 0.02 19.65 -5.93
CA GLU A 72 -1.40 20.03 -5.97
C GLU A 72 -2.19 19.18 -6.96
N ALA A 73 -1.58 18.86 -8.11
CA ALA A 73 -2.11 17.97 -9.12
C ALA A 73 -1.74 16.51 -8.77
N SER A 74 -2.49 15.93 -7.82
CA SER A 74 -2.33 14.52 -7.42
C SER A 74 -3.61 13.75 -7.67
N THR A 75 -3.47 12.50 -8.06
CA THR A 75 -4.58 11.55 -8.11
C THR A 75 -4.58 10.73 -6.82
N TYR A 76 -5.78 10.35 -6.36
CA TYR A 76 -5.97 9.63 -5.12
C TYR A 76 -6.88 8.43 -5.36
N GLU A 77 -6.49 7.28 -4.82
CA GLU A 77 -7.21 6.02 -5.01
C GLU A 77 -7.35 5.28 -3.67
N PHE A 78 -8.50 4.64 -3.46
CA PHE A 78 -8.72 3.71 -2.37
C PHE A 78 -8.91 2.30 -2.92
N GLU A 79 -7.97 1.41 -2.61
CA GLU A 79 -8.11 0.00 -2.89
C GLU A 79 -8.56 -0.71 -1.62
N SER A 80 -9.72 -1.37 -1.68
CA SER A 80 -10.25 -2.17 -0.58
C SER A 80 -10.12 -3.65 -0.90
N GLY A 81 -9.71 -4.43 0.08
CA GLY A 81 -9.56 -5.88 -0.06
C GLY A 81 -9.83 -6.60 1.25
N PHE A 82 -9.80 -7.93 1.19
CA PHE A 82 -9.89 -8.78 2.35
C PHE A 82 -8.59 -9.54 2.56
N LYS A 83 -8.20 -9.69 3.82
CA LYS A 83 -7.09 -10.54 4.22
C LYS A 83 -7.58 -11.52 5.27
N GLU A 84 -7.15 -12.78 5.16
CA GLU A 84 -7.35 -13.73 6.25
C GLU A 84 -6.38 -13.44 7.38
N ILE A 85 -6.95 -13.26 8.57
CA ILE A 85 -6.21 -12.90 9.77
C ILE A 85 -6.56 -13.89 10.87
N PRO A 86 -5.59 -14.34 11.69
CA PRO A 86 -5.87 -15.18 12.84
C PRO A 86 -6.96 -14.59 13.73
N LEU A 87 -7.90 -15.41 14.19
CA LEU A 87 -9.06 -14.92 14.98
C LEU A 87 -8.64 -14.32 16.33
N VAL A 88 -7.48 -14.72 16.88
CA VAL A 88 -6.85 -14.05 18.05
C VAL A 88 -6.63 -12.56 17.84
N ASN A 89 -6.45 -12.14 16.59
CA ASN A 89 -6.24 -10.75 16.22
C ASN A 89 -7.54 -10.00 15.94
N HIS A 90 -8.69 -10.62 16.18
CA HIS A 90 -9.97 -9.95 16.09
C HIS A 90 -10.13 -8.92 17.21
N PRO A 91 -10.66 -7.70 16.95
CA PRO A 91 -10.84 -6.66 17.98
C PRO A 91 -11.62 -7.13 19.20
N ASN A 92 -12.61 -8.01 18.96
CA ASN A 92 -13.48 -8.57 19.98
C ASN A 92 -13.11 -10.01 20.34
N TRP A 93 -11.84 -10.42 20.16
CA TRP A 93 -11.36 -11.77 20.44
C TRP A 93 -11.87 -12.30 21.79
N TRP A 94 -11.74 -11.51 22.86
CA TRP A 94 -12.19 -11.92 24.20
C TRP A 94 -13.68 -12.27 24.28
N ARG A 95 -14.54 -11.53 23.55
CA ARG A 95 -15.99 -11.81 23.53
C ARG A 95 -16.29 -13.07 22.74
N ILE A 96 -15.56 -13.26 21.64
CA ILE A 96 -15.70 -14.44 20.78
C ILE A 96 -15.27 -15.68 21.56
N SER A 97 -14.11 -15.64 22.22
CA SER A 97 -13.60 -16.78 23.00
C SER A 97 -14.56 -17.15 24.13
N GLN A 98 -15.11 -16.18 24.87
CA GLN A 98 -16.08 -16.46 25.92
C GLN A 98 -17.40 -17.02 25.40
N LYS A 99 -17.91 -16.48 24.28
CA LYS A 99 -19.19 -16.91 23.72
C LYS A 99 -19.12 -18.31 23.11
N TYR A 100 -18.00 -18.65 22.46
CA TYR A 100 -17.85 -19.87 21.68
C TYR A 100 -16.86 -20.88 22.28
N GLY A 101 -16.39 -20.66 23.52
CA GLY A 101 -15.53 -21.59 24.24
C GLY A 101 -14.15 -21.77 23.63
N GLY A 102 -13.56 -20.72 23.07
CA GLY A 102 -12.23 -20.78 22.46
C GLY A 102 -11.13 -20.84 23.50
N SER A 103 -10.26 -21.85 23.42
CA SER A 103 -9.08 -22.00 24.27
C SER A 103 -7.79 -22.00 23.47
N TRP A 104 -6.72 -21.44 24.05
CA TRP A 104 -5.39 -21.50 23.47
C TRP A 104 -4.77 -22.88 23.69
N ASP A 105 -4.37 -23.54 22.62
CA ASP A 105 -3.56 -24.75 22.71
C ASP A 105 -2.07 -24.39 22.73
N ALA A 106 -1.41 -24.68 23.85
CA ALA A 106 0.00 -24.38 24.07
C ALA A 106 0.94 -25.23 23.19
N GLN A 107 0.49 -26.37 22.65
CA GLN A 107 1.31 -27.26 21.83
C GLN A 107 1.35 -26.80 20.36
N THR A 108 0.20 -26.42 19.82
CA THR A 108 0.07 -25.98 18.43
C THR A 108 0.22 -24.47 18.27
N GLY A 109 0.06 -23.70 19.35
CA GLY A 109 0.02 -22.24 19.30
C GLY A 109 -1.21 -21.70 18.56
N GLN A 110 -2.27 -22.50 18.49
CA GLN A 110 -3.51 -22.16 17.79
C GLN A 110 -4.69 -22.10 18.76
N ILE A 111 -5.76 -21.45 18.30
CA ILE A 111 -7.04 -21.53 19.01
C ILE A 111 -7.71 -22.85 18.65
N VAL A 112 -8.16 -23.56 19.68
CA VAL A 112 -9.04 -24.71 19.53
C VAL A 112 -10.43 -24.34 20.02
N TRP A 113 -11.43 -24.76 19.26
CA TRP A 113 -12.85 -24.57 19.57
C TRP A 113 -13.46 -25.91 19.92
N ALA A 114 -14.29 -25.95 20.96
CA ALA A 114 -15.10 -27.13 21.26
C ALA A 114 -16.04 -27.44 20.08
N GLN A 115 -16.27 -28.73 19.79
CA GLN A 115 -17.17 -29.16 18.72
C GLN A 115 -18.62 -28.75 18.99
N THR A 116 -19.01 -28.74 20.27
CA THR A 116 -20.34 -28.32 20.74
C THR A 116 -20.22 -27.22 21.79
N ILE A 117 -21.27 -26.41 21.92
CA ILE A 117 -21.43 -25.42 22.99
C ILE A 117 -22.87 -25.43 23.51
N PRO A 118 -23.11 -25.03 24.78
CA PRO A 118 -24.47 -24.88 25.29
C PRO A 118 -25.27 -23.87 24.46
N ARG A 119 -26.51 -24.22 24.12
CA ARG A 119 -27.42 -23.38 23.31
C ARG A 119 -27.64 -22.00 23.91
N GLY A 120 -27.61 -21.89 25.25
CA GLY A 120 -27.68 -20.63 25.98
C GLY A 120 -26.59 -19.62 25.59
N ASN A 121 -25.45 -20.08 25.07
CA ASN A 121 -24.36 -19.21 24.62
C ASN A 121 -24.66 -18.51 23.28
N ILE A 122 -25.51 -19.10 22.44
CA ILE A 122 -25.85 -18.54 21.11
C ILE A 122 -27.20 -17.80 21.16
N SER A 123 -28.21 -18.36 21.83
CA SER A 123 -29.58 -17.81 21.86
C SER A 123 -30.09 -17.66 23.29
N LYS A 124 -30.43 -16.42 23.67
CA LYS A 124 -31.09 -16.10 24.95
C LYS A 124 -32.62 -16.21 24.91
N LYS A 125 -33.22 -16.68 23.80
CA LYS A 125 -34.69 -16.68 23.61
C LYS A 125 -35.42 -17.90 24.20
N GLY A 126 -34.73 -18.84 24.86
CA GLY A 126 -35.36 -19.97 25.53
C GLY A 126 -35.61 -19.69 27.01
N LEU A 127 -36.87 -19.65 27.45
CA LEU A 127 -37.26 -19.46 28.85
C LEU A 127 -37.05 -20.70 29.75
N SER A 128 -36.69 -21.87 29.19
CA SER A 128 -36.44 -23.08 30.00
C SER A 128 -34.94 -23.32 30.19
N THR A 129 -34.54 -23.55 31.45
CA THR A 129 -33.15 -23.86 31.84
C THR A 129 -32.64 -25.14 31.17
N ALA A 130 -33.53 -26.11 30.91
CA ALA A 130 -33.19 -27.34 30.21
C ALA A 130 -32.78 -27.12 28.74
N ALA A 131 -33.46 -26.21 28.02
CA ALA A 131 -33.12 -25.89 26.63
C ALA A 131 -31.85 -25.03 26.52
N GLN A 132 -31.45 -24.34 27.60
CA GLN A 132 -30.20 -23.56 27.63
C GLN A 132 -28.95 -24.45 27.75
N ASN A 133 -29.10 -25.63 28.36
CA ASN A 133 -28.03 -26.62 28.54
C ASN A 133 -27.93 -27.63 27.38
N GLU A 134 -28.84 -27.57 26.40
CA GLU A 134 -28.75 -28.39 25.19
C GLU A 134 -27.46 -28.06 24.43
N GLU A 135 -26.66 -29.09 24.10
CA GLU A 135 -25.46 -28.91 23.30
C GLU A 135 -25.80 -28.77 21.82
N ILE A 136 -25.28 -27.72 21.20
CA ILE A 136 -25.42 -27.47 19.77
C ILE A 136 -24.05 -27.34 19.11
N ALA A 137 -23.99 -27.60 17.80
CA ALA A 137 -22.77 -27.47 17.02
C ALA A 137 -22.17 -26.05 17.14
N ASN A 138 -20.87 -25.98 17.40
CA ASN A 138 -20.17 -24.71 17.50
C ASN A 138 -19.85 -24.18 16.09
N PRO A 139 -20.33 -22.99 15.71
CA PRO A 139 -20.05 -22.43 14.39
C PRO A 139 -18.58 -22.07 14.17
N LEU A 140 -17.77 -22.02 15.22
CA LEU A 140 -16.33 -21.79 15.12
C LEU A 140 -15.50 -23.07 15.15
N ALA A 141 -16.11 -24.26 15.24
CA ALA A 141 -15.38 -25.52 15.16
C ALA A 141 -14.53 -25.56 13.88
N GLY A 142 -13.20 -25.64 14.04
CA GLY A 142 -12.23 -25.63 12.94
C GLY A 142 -11.89 -24.26 12.33
N VAL A 143 -12.51 -23.17 12.78
CA VAL A 143 -12.26 -21.82 12.24
C VAL A 143 -11.03 -21.19 12.88
N GLN A 144 -10.00 -20.88 12.08
CA GLN A 144 -8.75 -20.30 12.60
C GLN A 144 -8.58 -18.82 12.26
N THR A 145 -9.16 -18.39 11.15
CA THR A 145 -9.01 -17.05 10.59
C THR A 145 -10.37 -16.38 10.38
N TYR A 146 -10.34 -15.06 10.21
CA TYR A 146 -11.46 -14.28 9.70
C TYR A 146 -10.99 -13.38 8.58
N GLN A 147 -11.91 -13.03 7.68
CA GLN A 147 -11.64 -12.02 6.66
C GLN A 147 -11.73 -10.63 7.28
N ALA A 148 -10.61 -9.93 7.32
CA ALA A 148 -10.53 -8.55 7.75
C ALA A 148 -10.46 -7.62 6.54
N LEU A 149 -11.23 -6.53 6.58
CA LEU A 149 -11.12 -5.45 5.60
C LEU A 149 -9.76 -4.75 5.76
N VAL A 150 -8.95 -4.86 4.73
CA VAL A 150 -7.71 -4.10 4.54
C VAL A 150 -7.95 -3.03 3.49
N GLN A 151 -7.32 -1.87 3.68
CA GLN A 151 -7.43 -0.76 2.74
C GLN A 151 -6.04 -0.21 2.46
N THR A 152 -5.79 0.05 1.18
CA THR A 152 -4.60 0.74 0.71
C THR A 152 -5.05 2.06 0.11
N PHE A 153 -4.47 3.15 0.57
CA PHE A 153 -4.62 4.46 -0.05
C PHE A 153 -3.42 4.72 -0.94
N ARG A 154 -3.65 5.14 -2.18
CA ARG A 154 -2.60 5.55 -3.11
C ARG A 154 -2.72 7.01 -3.45
N ARG A 155 -1.57 7.67 -3.59
CA ARG A 155 -1.44 9.00 -4.17
C ARG A 155 -0.42 8.97 -5.28
N SER A 156 -0.80 9.42 -6.47
CA SER A 156 0.12 9.51 -7.61
C SER A 156 0.28 10.96 -8.05
N TYR A 157 1.53 11.39 -8.27
CA TYR A 157 1.87 12.75 -8.68
C TYR A 157 3.23 12.78 -9.38
N VAL A 158 3.54 13.91 -10.00
CA VAL A 158 4.84 14.17 -10.63
C VAL A 158 5.51 15.39 -10.01
N GLN A 159 6.81 15.32 -9.80
CA GLN A 159 7.58 16.46 -9.28
C GLN A 159 8.98 16.48 -9.89
N ARG A 160 9.64 17.65 -9.94
CA ARG A 160 10.98 17.76 -10.57
C ARG A 160 12.09 17.26 -9.66
N ARG A 161 11.92 17.43 -8.35
CA ARG A 161 12.92 17.06 -7.35
C ARG A 161 12.81 15.61 -6.93
N PHE A 162 13.93 15.01 -6.55
CA PHE A 162 13.92 13.66 -6.01
C PHE A 162 13.18 13.62 -4.65
N PRO A 163 12.29 12.64 -4.40
CA PRO A 163 11.43 12.62 -3.21
C PRO A 163 12.13 12.08 -1.96
N GLN A 164 13.17 12.77 -1.50
CA GLN A 164 13.96 12.31 -0.35
C GLN A 164 13.11 12.20 0.94
N ARG A 165 12.30 13.21 1.23
CA ARG A 165 11.46 13.24 2.45
C ARG A 165 10.45 12.10 2.50
N GLN A 166 9.94 11.69 1.34
CA GLN A 166 9.00 10.59 1.21
C GLN A 166 9.66 9.26 1.53
N LEU A 167 10.91 9.07 1.07
CA LEU A 167 11.69 7.87 1.36
C LEU A 167 12.07 7.78 2.85
N GLU A 168 12.43 8.90 3.47
CA GLU A 168 12.75 8.96 4.91
C GLU A 168 11.53 8.62 5.79
N ALA A 169 10.31 8.78 5.27
CA ALA A 169 9.08 8.51 6.02
C ALA A 169 8.60 7.05 5.92
N VAL A 170 9.23 6.22 5.08
CA VAL A 170 8.86 4.81 4.93
C VAL A 170 8.97 4.06 6.26
N GLY A 171 8.02 3.17 6.54
CA GLY A 171 7.98 2.42 7.80
C GLY A 171 7.42 3.20 8.99
N THR A 172 7.23 4.52 8.86
CA THR A 172 6.55 5.34 9.87
C THR A 172 5.02 5.24 9.73
N THR A 173 4.29 5.82 10.69
CA THR A 173 2.82 5.80 10.69
C THR A 173 2.23 7.20 10.64
N ARG A 174 1.01 7.30 10.12
CA ARG A 174 0.23 8.53 10.07
C ARG A 174 -1.18 8.33 10.59
N GLU A 175 -1.63 9.30 11.39
CA GLU A 175 -3.00 9.35 11.91
C GLU A 175 -3.99 9.95 10.91
N LYS A 176 -3.50 10.66 9.89
CA LYS A 176 -4.32 11.26 8.83
C LYS A 176 -3.61 11.14 7.48
N LEU A 177 -4.39 10.85 6.46
CA LEU A 177 -3.93 10.84 5.07
C LEU A 177 -3.76 12.28 4.54
N PRO A 178 -3.00 12.46 3.43
CA PRO A 178 -2.96 13.74 2.71
C PRO A 178 -4.35 14.31 2.42
N LYS A 179 -4.48 15.63 2.26
CA LYS A 179 -5.77 16.32 2.01
C LYS A 179 -6.86 16.10 3.07
N GLY A 180 -6.53 15.48 4.21
CA GLY A 180 -7.45 15.33 5.33
C GLY A 180 -8.45 14.18 5.18
N PHE A 181 -8.20 13.20 4.32
CA PHE A 181 -9.07 12.01 4.23
C PHE A 181 -9.20 11.34 5.62
N PRO A 182 -10.43 10.91 5.98
CA PRO A 182 -10.71 10.42 7.32
C PRO A 182 -9.97 9.11 7.59
N THR A 183 -9.56 8.94 8.85
CA THR A 183 -8.99 7.69 9.34
C THR A 183 -9.96 7.06 10.33
N PRO A 184 -10.34 5.78 10.18
CA PRO A 184 -11.23 5.13 11.12
C PRO A 184 -10.68 5.17 12.55
N LYS A 185 -11.58 5.36 13.53
CA LYS A 185 -11.21 5.49 14.95
C LYS A 185 -10.40 4.29 15.42
N GLY A 186 -9.29 4.57 16.11
CA GLY A 186 -8.42 3.53 16.69
C GLY A 186 -7.51 2.84 15.68
N ARG A 187 -7.44 3.34 14.43
CA ARG A 187 -6.54 2.86 13.38
C ARG A 187 -5.60 3.99 12.95
N ASN A 188 -4.50 3.62 12.33
CA ASN A 188 -3.55 4.51 11.65
C ASN A 188 -3.09 3.89 10.32
N TRP A 189 -2.34 4.65 9.55
CA TRP A 189 -1.82 4.28 8.24
C TRP A 189 -0.31 4.05 8.32
N LEU A 190 0.17 2.92 7.81
CA LEU A 190 1.60 2.64 7.62
C LEU A 190 2.06 3.19 6.27
N ILE A 191 3.16 3.94 6.25
CA ILE A 191 3.77 4.43 5.02
C ILE A 191 4.55 3.29 4.36
N ARG A 192 4.09 2.86 3.18
CA ARG A 192 4.78 1.84 2.37
C ARG A 192 5.89 2.49 1.52
N PRO A 193 6.90 1.71 1.09
CA PRO A 193 7.87 2.19 0.11
C PRO A 193 7.17 2.70 -1.16
N PRO A 194 7.46 3.95 -1.60
CA PRO A 194 6.84 4.47 -2.81
C PRO A 194 7.41 3.83 -4.07
N LYS A 195 6.63 3.80 -5.15
CA LYS A 195 7.14 3.51 -6.50
C LYS A 195 7.60 4.81 -7.12
N ILE A 196 8.84 4.86 -7.61
CA ILE A 196 9.45 6.07 -8.16
C ILE A 196 10.02 5.73 -9.54
N ALA A 197 9.67 6.52 -10.56
CA ALA A 197 10.20 6.39 -11.91
C ALA A 197 10.64 7.77 -12.43
N LYS A 198 11.77 7.85 -13.13
CA LYS A 198 12.21 9.08 -13.80
C LYS A 198 11.59 9.13 -15.20
N ARG A 199 10.96 10.26 -15.55
CA ARG A 199 10.35 10.50 -16.86
C ARG A 199 10.70 11.89 -17.35
N GLY A 200 11.63 11.96 -18.31
CA GLY A 200 12.18 13.22 -18.78
C GLY A 200 12.78 14.05 -17.65
N ASN A 201 12.24 15.24 -17.42
CA ASN A 201 12.68 16.15 -16.36
C ASN A 201 11.92 16.02 -15.03
N VAL A 202 11.04 15.01 -14.87
CA VAL A 202 10.28 14.79 -13.64
C VAL A 202 10.47 13.38 -13.08
N TRP A 203 10.07 13.22 -11.83
CA TRP A 203 9.88 11.97 -11.13
C TRP A 203 8.39 11.70 -10.99
N GLU A 204 7.93 10.58 -11.52
CA GLU A 204 6.63 10.01 -11.25
C GLU A 204 6.69 9.23 -9.93
N ILE A 205 5.81 9.56 -8.99
CA ILE A 205 5.82 9.04 -7.64
C ILE A 205 4.44 8.49 -7.31
N ILE A 206 4.41 7.26 -6.81
CA ILE A 206 3.21 6.62 -6.25
C ILE A 206 3.50 6.32 -4.78
N GLU A 207 2.89 7.12 -3.90
CA GLU A 207 2.88 6.88 -2.45
C GLU A 207 1.75 5.91 -2.11
N GLU A 208 2.04 4.93 -1.25
CA GLU A 208 1.04 3.97 -0.78
C GLU A 208 1.01 3.96 0.75
N TRP A 209 -0.21 3.88 1.30
CA TRP A 209 -0.44 3.77 2.74
C TRP A 209 -1.36 2.60 3.03
N GLU A 210 -0.97 1.76 3.98
CA GLU A 210 -1.78 0.61 4.41
C GLU A 210 -2.50 0.91 5.72
N LEU A 211 -3.79 0.63 5.79
CA LEU A 211 -4.57 0.80 7.00
C LEU A 211 -4.31 -0.36 7.97
N SER A 212 -3.87 -0.04 9.18
CA SER A 212 -3.71 -0.98 10.31
C SER A 212 -4.93 -1.86 10.52
N LEU A 213 -4.80 -3.05 11.10
CA LEU A 213 -5.95 -3.93 11.32
C LEU A 213 -7.03 -3.32 12.22
N PRO A 214 -8.30 -3.76 12.13
CA PRO A 214 -9.35 -3.31 13.03
C PRO A 214 -8.91 -3.40 14.49
N GLY A 215 -9.22 -2.37 15.29
CA GLY A 215 -8.91 -2.34 16.72
C GLY A 215 -7.43 -2.28 17.09
N ARG A 216 -6.53 -2.10 16.10
CA ARG A 216 -5.09 -2.02 16.31
C ARG A 216 -4.52 -0.86 15.53
N LYS A 217 -3.38 -0.35 16.01
CA LYS A 217 -2.53 0.58 15.27
C LYS A 217 -1.27 -0.16 14.83
N HIS A 218 -0.74 0.20 13.67
CA HIS A 218 0.65 -0.07 13.35
C HIS A 218 1.51 0.59 14.43
N LEU A 219 2.49 -0.17 14.93
CA LEU A 219 3.50 0.36 15.83
C LEU A 219 4.62 0.97 14.98
N PRO A 220 5.21 2.10 15.38
CA PRO A 220 6.43 2.58 14.75
C PRO A 220 7.54 1.53 14.91
N GLU A 221 8.43 1.40 13.92
CA GLU A 221 9.53 0.42 13.93
C GLU A 221 10.38 0.45 15.22
N ILE A 222 10.53 1.63 15.85
CA ILE A 222 11.26 1.79 17.11
C ILE A 222 10.62 0.98 18.26
N ALA A 223 9.29 0.77 18.24
CA ALA A 223 8.60 -0.05 19.24
C ALA A 223 8.55 -1.54 18.87
N ALA A 224 8.57 -1.87 17.58
CA ALA A 224 8.56 -3.27 17.11
C ALA A 224 9.88 -3.99 17.45
N ALA A 225 11.01 -3.28 17.47
CA ALA A 225 12.31 -3.82 17.87
C ALA A 225 12.41 -4.13 19.37
N VAL A 226 11.70 -3.39 20.22
CA VAL A 226 11.73 -3.58 21.68
C VAL A 226 10.88 -4.79 22.12
N GLY A 227 9.78 -5.08 21.42
CA GLY A 227 8.88 -6.19 21.75
C GLY A 227 9.44 -7.60 21.52
N TYR A 228 10.50 -7.75 20.71
CA TYR A 228 11.15 -9.04 20.45
C TYR A 228 12.40 -9.30 21.32
N GLY A 229 12.84 -8.32 22.12
CA GLY A 229 14.08 -8.39 22.90
C GLY A 229 13.95 -8.85 24.36
N GLU A 230 12.78 -8.69 24.99
CA GLU A 230 12.64 -8.89 26.45
C GLU A 230 12.29 -10.33 26.90
N GLY A 231 12.32 -11.31 25.99
CA GLY A 231 12.03 -12.71 26.30
C GLY A 231 13.22 -13.57 26.76
N LYS A 232 14.46 -13.10 26.65
CA LYS A 232 15.66 -13.91 26.92
C LYS A 232 16.77 -13.14 27.64
N LEU A 233 16.55 -12.68 28.87
CA LEU A 233 17.66 -12.33 29.79
C LEU A 233 17.20 -12.12 31.24
N ARG A 234 16.49 -13.09 31.83
CA ARG A 234 16.31 -13.14 33.30
C ARG A 234 16.31 -14.57 33.82
N ARG A 235 17.42 -15.30 33.67
CA ARG A 235 17.82 -16.38 34.59
C ARG A 235 19.35 -16.53 34.58
N ARG A 236 19.93 -16.48 35.79
CA ARG A 236 21.35 -16.56 36.23
C ARG A 236 21.76 -15.21 36.84
N SER A 237 22.07 -15.07 38.12
CA SER A 237 22.40 -16.05 39.15
C SER A 237 22.34 -15.34 40.51
N ALA A 238 21.51 -15.84 41.42
CA ALA A 238 21.70 -15.65 42.85
C ALA A 238 22.35 -16.93 43.35
N THR A 239 23.55 -16.86 43.94
CA THR A 239 24.07 -17.68 45.05
C THR A 239 25.53 -17.31 45.33
N ALA A 240 25.86 -17.26 46.62
CA ALA A 240 27.18 -17.26 47.28
C ALA A 240 27.81 -15.91 47.63
N ARG A 241 27.55 -15.46 48.87
CA ARG A 241 28.59 -15.26 49.89
C ARG A 241 28.03 -15.65 51.27
N VAL A 242 28.68 -16.64 51.90
CA VAL A 242 28.81 -16.79 53.35
C VAL A 242 30.27 -16.49 53.65
#